data_AF-A0A915LYW0-F1
#
_entry.id   AF-A0A915LYW0-F1
#
_cell.length_a   1.000
_cell.length_b   1.000
_cell.length_c   1.000
_cell.angle_alpha   90.00
_cell.angle_beta   90.00
_cell.angle_gamma   90.00
#
_symmetry.space_group_name_H-M   'P 1'
#
loop_
_entity.id
_entity.type
_entity.pdbx_description
1 polymer ?
#
loop_
_entity_poly.entity_id
_entity_poly.type
_entity_poly.pdbx_seq_one_letter_code
_entity_poly.pdbx_strand_id
1 'polypeptide(L)'
;MQGEKKKAVKKPFGPQADGSIFKAALLSGPPGIGKTTAAELCCNELGLSFVIMNASDVRNKAAIEKRSEQLVCNQMEQYCSKDR
;
A
#
# COMPACT_ATOMS: atom_id res chain seq x y z
N MET A 1 36.85 -17.70 1.78
CA MET A 1 35.55 -17.66 1.07
C MET A 1 34.44 -17.87 2.09
N GLN A 2 33.95 -16.81 2.72
CA GLN A 2 32.80 -16.93 3.63
C GLN A 2 31.53 -16.96 2.78
N GLY A 3 30.80 -18.08 2.87
CA GLY A 3 29.60 -18.32 2.09
C GLY A 3 28.48 -17.35 2.45
N GLU A 4 27.85 -16.78 1.42
CA GLU A 4 26.62 -16.02 1.54
C GLU A 4 25.53 -16.87 2.20
N LYS A 5 25.06 -16.42 3.37
CA LYS A 5 23.89 -16.99 4.03
C LYS A 5 22.67 -16.73 3.16
N LYS A 6 22.16 -17.76 2.48
CA LYS A 6 20.92 -17.70 1.70
C LYS A 6 19.76 -17.23 2.60
N LYS A 7 19.28 -16.00 2.41
CA LYS A 7 18.09 -15.48 3.10
C LYS A 7 16.92 -16.42 2.80
N ALA A 8 16.34 -17.00 3.86
CA ALA A 8 15.16 -17.85 3.74
C ALA A 8 14.03 -17.05 3.06
N VAL A 9 13.53 -17.56 1.94
CA VAL A 9 12.36 -17.01 1.25
C VAL A 9 11.17 -17.20 2.19
N LYS A 10 10.72 -16.11 2.84
CA LYS A 10 9.52 -16.13 3.67
C LYS A 10 8.33 -16.47 2.76
N LYS A 11 7.66 -17.59 3.03
CA LYS A 11 6.45 -17.97 2.28
C LYS A 11 5.40 -16.86 2.48
N PRO A 12 4.75 -16.37 1.41
CA PRO A 12 3.94 -15.16 1.49
C PRO A 12 2.67 -15.28 2.34
N PHE A 13 2.17 -16.51 2.53
CA PHE A 13 0.93 -16.79 3.26
C PHE A 13 1.16 -17.80 4.39
N GLY A 14 2.12 -17.51 5.28
CA GLY A 14 2.35 -18.30 6.49
C GLY A 14 1.61 -17.73 7.70
N PRO A 15 1.35 -18.52 8.75
CA PRO A 15 0.72 -18.05 9.99
C PRO A 15 1.56 -16.99 10.75
N GLN A 16 2.78 -16.71 10.32
CA GLN A 16 3.71 -15.70 10.86
C GLN A 16 4.05 -14.62 9.81
N ALA A 17 3.27 -14.50 8.74
CA ALA A 17 3.44 -13.45 7.75
C ALA A 17 2.88 -12.13 8.27
N ASP A 18 3.76 -11.24 8.74
CA ASP A 18 3.47 -9.87 9.20
C ASP A 18 3.00 -8.92 8.07
N GLY A 19 2.66 -9.44 6.89
CA GLY A 19 2.16 -8.66 5.76
C GLY A 19 3.15 -7.68 5.10
N SER A 20 4.29 -7.38 5.72
CA SER A 20 5.32 -6.43 5.27
C SER A 20 5.95 -6.72 3.90
N ILE A 21 5.71 -7.92 3.35
CA ILE A 21 6.15 -8.31 2.00
C ILE A 21 5.19 -7.84 0.89
N PHE A 22 3.97 -7.44 1.25
CA PHE A 22 2.95 -7.01 0.29
C PHE A 22 3.04 -5.51 0.05
N LYS A 23 2.98 -5.12 -1.22
CA LYS A 23 2.98 -3.70 -1.64
C LYS A 23 1.60 -3.05 -1.58
N ALA A 24 0.55 -3.86 -1.38
CA ALA A 24 -0.83 -3.41 -1.39
C ALA A 24 -1.63 -4.19 -0.34
N ALA A 25 -2.63 -3.52 0.24
CA ALA A 25 -3.61 -4.11 1.13
C ALA A 25 -5.00 -4.09 0.48
N LEU A 26 -5.81 -5.10 0.79
CA LEU A 26 -7.21 -5.19 0.35
C LEU A 26 -8.12 -5.22 1.58
N LEU A 27 -8.94 -4.19 1.74
CA LEU A 27 -9.95 -4.13 2.80
C LEU A 27 -11.26 -4.72 2.27
N SER A 28 -11.70 -5.84 2.87
CA SER A 28 -12.95 -6.53 2.51
C SER A 28 -13.87 -6.66 3.73
N GLY A 29 -15.19 -6.61 3.52
CA GLY A 29 -16.19 -6.75 4.58
C GLY A 29 -17.56 -6.14 4.22
N PRO A 30 -18.57 -6.29 5.10
CA PRO A 30 -19.93 -5.78 4.90
C PRO A 30 -20.00 -4.26 4.63
N PRO A 31 -21.04 -3.74 3.96
CA PRO A 31 -21.19 -2.30 3.76
C PRO A 31 -21.33 -1.57 5.12
N GLY A 32 -20.83 -0.33 5.20
CA GLY A 32 -21.01 0.52 6.39
C GLY A 32 -20.03 0.33 7.55
N ILE A 33 -19.07 -0.60 7.49
CA ILE A 33 -18.07 -0.81 8.55
C ILE A 33 -16.88 0.18 8.53
N GLY A 34 -16.92 1.20 7.66
CA GLY A 34 -15.85 2.20 7.57
C GLY A 34 -14.58 1.80 6.81
N LYS A 35 -14.61 0.80 5.92
CA LYS A 35 -13.42 0.37 5.12
C LYS A 35 -12.73 1.54 4.39
N THR A 36 -13.51 2.35 3.67
CA THR A 36 -13.00 3.51 2.94
C THR A 36 -12.47 4.58 3.90
N THR A 37 -13.25 4.87 4.94
CA THR A 37 -12.91 5.86 5.97
C THR A 37 -11.64 5.49 6.71
N ALA A 38 -11.43 4.20 7.02
CA ALA A 38 -10.22 3.73 7.68
C ALA A 38 -8.98 3.93 6.81
N ALA A 39 -9.06 3.62 5.51
CA ALA A 39 -7.96 3.84 4.59
C ALA A 39 -7.60 5.33 4.48
N GLU A 40 -8.61 6.20 4.39
CA GLU A 40 -8.44 7.66 4.32
C GLU A 40 -7.85 8.23 5.61
N LEU A 41 -8.37 7.81 6.78
CA LEU A 41 -7.88 8.23 8.09
C LEU A 41 -6.41 7.85 8.27
N CYS A 42 -6.04 6.60 7.96
CA CYS A 42 -4.65 6.15 8.03
C CYS A 42 -3.73 7.01 7.15
N CYS A 43 -4.12 7.29 5.91
CA CYS A 43 -3.30 8.15 5.04
C CYS A 43 -3.15 9.56 5.61
N ASN A 44 -4.21 10.11 6.21
CA ASN A 44 -4.20 11.44 6.80
C ASN A 44 -3.34 11.50 8.08
N GLU A 45 -3.45 10.53 8.97
CA GLU A 45 -2.62 10.43 10.19
C GLU A 45 -1.13 10.30 9.86
N LEU A 46 -0.81 9.56 8.79
CA LEU A 46 0.56 9.36 8.34
C LEU A 46 1.08 10.54 7.47
N GLY A 47 0.25 11.54 7.18
CA GLY A 47 0.60 12.69 6.34
C GLY A 47 0.94 12.30 4.89
N LEU A 48 0.36 11.22 4.40
CA LEU A 48 0.60 10.70 3.05
C LEU A 48 -0.36 11.34 2.05
N SER A 49 0.15 11.72 0.87
CA SER A 49 -0.69 12.07 -0.27
C SER A 49 -1.40 10.81 -0.77
N PHE A 50 -2.73 10.82 -0.80
CA PHE A 50 -3.55 9.71 -1.26
C PHE A 50 -4.50 10.15 -2.37
N VAL A 51 -4.89 9.18 -3.20
CA VAL A 51 -5.83 9.40 -4.30
C VAL A 51 -6.92 8.35 -4.19
N ILE A 52 -8.15 8.81 -3.96
CA ILE A 52 -9.33 7.94 -3.94
C ILE A 52 -9.76 7.70 -5.39
N MET A 53 -9.81 6.43 -5.79
CA MET A 53 -10.39 6.00 -7.06
C MET A 53 -11.69 5.26 -6.79
N ASN A 54 -12.81 5.89 -7.17
CA ASN A 54 -14.12 5.26 -7.05
C ASN A 54 -14.42 4.39 -8.26
N ALA A 55 -15.33 3.43 -8.12
CA ALA A 55 -15.74 2.57 -9.23
C ALA A 55 -16.42 3.36 -10.37
N SER A 56 -16.99 4.51 -10.07
CA SER A 56 -17.68 5.39 -11.02
C SER A 56 -16.73 6.18 -11.93
N ASP A 57 -15.44 6.27 -11.59
CA ASP A 57 -14.45 7.03 -12.35
C ASP A 57 -14.12 6.34 -13.69
N VAL A 58 -13.59 7.08 -14.66
CA VAL A 58 -13.12 6.52 -15.94
C VAL A 58 -11.94 5.57 -15.67
N ARG A 59 -12.20 4.26 -15.73
CA ARG A 59 -11.25 3.18 -15.44
C ARG A 59 -10.63 2.55 -16.70
N ASN A 60 -10.49 3.32 -17.78
CA ASN A 60 -9.75 2.82 -18.95
C ASN A 60 -8.25 2.75 -18.65
N LYS A 61 -7.52 1.86 -19.33
CA LYS A 61 -6.08 1.62 -19.07
C LYS A 61 -5.25 2.91 -19.08
N ALA A 62 -5.47 3.76 -20.09
CA ALA A 62 -4.74 5.01 -20.26
C ALA A 62 -5.04 6.04 -19.13
N ALA A 63 -6.27 6.08 -18.64
CA ALA A 63 -6.69 6.98 -17.57
C ALA A 63 -6.07 6.57 -16.22
N ILE A 64 -5.99 5.26 -15.96
CA ILE A 64 -5.34 4.73 -14.75
C ILE A 64 -3.83 4.96 -14.79
N GLU A 65 -3.18 4.70 -15.93
CA GLU A 65 -1.73 4.95 -16.10
C GLU A 65 -1.40 6.43 -15.85
N LYS A 66 -2.14 7.35 -16.49
CA LYS A 66 -1.95 8.80 -16.31
C LYS A 66 -2.15 9.26 -14.86
N ARG A 67 -3.10 8.67 -14.12
CA ARG A 67 -3.36 9.02 -12.72
C ARG A 67 -2.32 8.42 -11.77
N SER A 68 -1.80 7.24 -12.09
CA SER A 68 -0.72 6.61 -11.32
C SER A 68 0.60 7.38 -11.44
N GLU A 69 0.85 8.06 -12.56
CA GLU A 69 2.05 8.88 -12.75
C GLU A 69 2.10 10.10 -11.83
N GLN A 70 0.94 10.64 -11.42
CA GLN A 70 0.84 11.76 -10.48
C GLN A 70 1.15 11.35 -9.04
N LEU A 71 1.05 10.06 -8.72
CA LEU A 71 1.40 9.50 -7.43
C LEU A 71 2.89 9.16 -7.43
N VAL A 72 3.73 10.12 -7.06
CA VAL A 72 5.18 9.90 -6.98
C VAL A 72 5.48 8.99 -5.77
N CYS A 73 6.17 7.87 -6.00
CA CYS A 73 6.48 6.83 -5.02
C CYS A 73 7.35 7.26 -3.82
N ASN A 74 7.77 8.53 -3.74
CA ASN A 74 8.72 9.02 -2.74
C ASN A 74 8.06 9.27 -1.36
N GLN A 75 6.73 9.19 -1.25
CA GLN A 75 6.00 9.49 -0.02
C GLN A 75 6.30 8.49 1.12
N MET A 76 6.46 7.20 0.78
CA MET A 76 6.75 6.16 1.78
C MET A 76 8.18 6.26 2.35
N GLU A 77 9.14 6.73 1.54
CA GLU A 77 10.51 6.99 2.01
C GLU A 77 10.58 8.19 2.96
N GLN A 78 9.77 9.23 2.70
CA GLN A 78 9.61 10.35 3.62
C GLN A 78 9.00 9.92 4.96
N TYR A 79 7.99 9.04 4.93
CA TYR A 79 7.38 8.50 6.15
C TYR A 79 8.38 7.70 6.99
N CYS A 80 9.11 6.77 6.37
CA CYS A 80 10.10 5.94 7.06
C CYS A 80 11.28 6.74 7.64
N SER A 81 11.58 7.91 7.06
CA SER A 81 12.62 8.83 7.54
C SER A 81 12.16 9.71 8.70
N LYS A 82 10.85 9.83 8.94
CA LYS A 82 10.25 10.67 9.99
C LYS A 82 10.00 9.92 11.30
N ASP A 83 9.94 8.59 11.23
CA ASP A 83 9.71 7.67 12.36
C ASP A 83 11.03 7.18 13.02
N ARG A 84 12.17 7.83 12.72
CA ARG A 84 13.48 7.56 13.32
C ARG A 84 14.01 8.80 14.03
#